data_AF-A0A7S0XS95-F1
#
_entry.id   AF-A0A7S0XS95-F1
#
_cell.length_a   1.000
_cell.length_b   1.000
_cell.length_c   1.000
_cell.angle_alpha   90.00
_cell.angle_beta   90.00
_cell.angle_gamma   90.00
#
_symmetry.space_group_name_H-M   'P 1'
#
loop_
_entity.id
_entity.type
_entity.pdbx_description
1 polymer ?
#
loop_
_entity_poly.entity_id
_entity_poly.type
_entity_poly.pdbx_seq_one_letter_code
_entity_poly.pdbx_strand_id
1 'polypeptide(L)'
;MGDLAAYGARVFRFPASLSSAVEAVWQTVELFRGPLSGAGVSKGDADRNAAFLRDYAHCDMSPREHADFPMDEADIQSGDAFGIVRLDGLDPLIMWGTGSRIGHTAAALRSQDGQLYVVESQDHTSYWPVGRVQKTPFNEWVRLASLADYNVAWMPLSRKARDRFNETAAREAFAGWEGLQYGFYNVLWGWIDTPTGNFPWPLHPQLLMVALGILEPLLAKTRKPSFVNAAFGQRLGVSVEELGGLTTRGAYALARKAGVTFEKLITMPERDSWAYPNQTPSGGPGPAMVCNVFVCRLWKAAGLFDPLFDCSEFTPLDTYQLTALAGPGDAAAMPPACRAGNPPGSPLCQFLGKYSMSIPTVGTVEPFAGMREGCPSTPPDYEDRVKAAGWC
;
A
#
# COMPACT_ATOMS: atom_id res chain seq x y z
N MET A 1 25.14 26.71 6.28
CA MET A 1 26.48 26.33 6.80
C MET A 1 26.44 25.19 7.82
N GLY A 2 25.37 24.99 8.61
CA GLY A 2 25.34 23.93 9.63
C GLY A 2 25.33 22.48 9.14
N ASP A 3 24.86 22.18 7.93
CA ASP A 3 24.89 20.82 7.35
C ASP A 3 26.30 20.41 6.91
N LEU A 4 26.98 21.27 6.13
CA LEU A 4 28.36 21.05 5.70
C LEU A 4 29.33 20.91 6.88
N ALA A 5 29.14 21.69 7.95
CA ALA A 5 29.96 21.61 9.16
C ALA A 5 29.75 20.31 9.95
N ALA A 6 28.55 19.71 9.87
CA ALA A 6 28.19 18.50 10.63
C ALA A 6 28.44 17.20 9.85
N TYR A 7 28.24 17.21 8.53
CA TYR A 7 28.23 16.01 7.69
C TYR A 7 29.25 16.05 6.53
N GLY A 8 29.98 17.15 6.37
CA GLY A 8 30.95 17.32 5.28
C GLY A 8 30.30 17.38 3.89
N ALA A 9 31.13 17.29 2.86
CA ALA A 9 30.68 17.23 1.48
C ALA A 9 30.31 15.79 1.10
N ARG A 10 29.10 15.60 0.57
CA ARG A 10 28.62 14.31 0.08
C ARG A 10 28.79 14.25 -1.43
N VAL A 11 29.49 13.22 -1.92
CA VAL A 11 29.75 12.99 -3.35
C VAL A 11 29.15 11.65 -3.75
N PHE A 12 28.23 11.66 -4.71
CA PHE A 12 27.58 10.45 -5.22
C PHE A 12 28.12 10.14 -6.61
N ARG A 13 28.58 8.91 -6.83
CA ARG A 13 28.99 8.40 -8.13
C ARG A 13 28.01 7.30 -8.54
N PHE A 14 27.33 7.52 -9.66
CA PHE A 14 26.44 6.52 -10.23
C PHE A 14 27.22 5.61 -11.19
N PRO A 15 26.92 4.30 -11.22
CA PRO A 15 27.61 3.35 -12.11
C PRO A 15 27.20 3.50 -13.58
N ALA A 16 26.08 4.18 -13.85
CA ALA A 16 25.55 4.40 -15.20
C ALA A 16 26.13 5.66 -15.87
N SER A 17 26.23 5.61 -17.20
CA SER A 17 26.48 6.81 -18.00
C SER A 17 25.29 7.77 -17.92
N LEU A 18 25.51 9.07 -18.19
CA LEU A 18 24.41 10.05 -18.23
C LEU A 18 23.33 9.65 -19.25
N SER A 19 23.72 9.14 -20.42
CA SER A 19 22.77 8.68 -21.44
C SER A 19 21.92 7.51 -20.95
N SER A 20 22.54 6.52 -20.30
CA SER A 20 21.81 5.38 -19.72
C SER A 20 20.86 5.83 -18.60
N ALA A 21 21.27 6.81 -17.79
CA ALA A 21 20.41 7.37 -16.75
C ALA A 21 19.20 8.11 -17.34
N VAL A 22 19.39 8.89 -18.41
CA VAL A 22 18.28 9.56 -19.12
C VAL A 22 17.33 8.55 -19.73
N GLU A 23 17.84 7.49 -20.35
CA GLU A 23 17.02 6.41 -20.91
C GLU A 23 16.19 5.70 -19.81
N ALA A 24 16.82 5.35 -18.69
CA ALA A 24 16.12 4.72 -17.56
C ALA A 24 15.04 5.63 -16.96
N VAL A 25 15.31 6.94 -16.83
CA VAL A 25 14.31 7.92 -16.40
C VAL A 25 13.16 8.00 -17.41
N TRP A 26 13.45 8.01 -18.71
CA TRP A 26 12.43 8.02 -19.75
C TRP A 26 11.54 6.78 -19.70
N GLN A 27 12.14 5.58 -19.62
CA GLN A 27 11.40 4.32 -19.47
C GLN A 27 10.53 4.32 -18.21
N THR A 28 11.03 4.88 -17.09
CA THR A 28 10.26 5.01 -15.87
C THR A 28 9.07 5.95 -16.06
N VAL A 29 9.26 7.11 -16.68
CA VAL A 29 8.17 8.06 -17.00
C VAL A 29 7.12 7.39 -17.88
N GLU A 30 7.55 6.56 -18.84
CA GLU A 30 6.64 5.85 -19.72
C GLU A 30 5.71 4.88 -18.97
N LEU A 31 6.13 4.27 -17.86
CA LEU A 31 5.26 3.40 -17.05
C LEU A 31 3.99 4.11 -16.57
N PHE A 32 4.09 5.41 -16.27
CA PHE A 32 3.03 6.26 -15.72
C PHE A 32 2.17 6.97 -16.77
N ARG A 33 2.14 6.47 -18.01
CA ARG A 33 1.25 7.01 -19.05
C ARG A 33 -0.21 6.59 -18.86
N GLY A 34 -0.48 5.46 -18.21
CA GLY A 34 -1.83 4.94 -17.98
C GLY A 34 -2.79 5.88 -17.22
N PRO A 35 -2.36 6.53 -16.12
CA PRO A 35 -3.19 7.51 -15.42
C PRO A 35 -3.50 8.75 -16.27
N LEU A 36 -2.67 9.04 -17.28
CA LEU A 36 -2.83 10.17 -18.19
C LEU A 36 -3.72 9.86 -19.40
N SER A 37 -3.99 8.58 -19.69
CA SER A 37 -4.75 8.15 -20.87
C SER A 37 -6.26 8.05 -20.66
N GLY A 38 -6.76 8.32 -19.45
CA GLY A 38 -8.19 8.28 -19.10
C GLY A 38 -8.58 7.06 -18.27
N ALA A 39 -9.84 6.62 -18.39
CA ALA A 39 -10.42 5.55 -17.56
C ALA A 39 -9.73 4.20 -17.77
N GLY A 40 -9.50 3.81 -19.03
CA GLY A 40 -8.85 2.55 -19.38
C GLY A 40 -7.32 2.64 -19.49
N VAL A 41 -6.67 1.48 -19.42
CA VAL A 41 -5.24 1.30 -19.63
C VAL A 41 -5.02 0.74 -21.03
N SER A 42 -4.24 1.44 -21.85
CA SER A 42 -3.95 0.95 -23.21
C SER A 42 -3.17 -0.37 -23.15
N LYS A 43 -3.32 -1.23 -24.17
CA LYS A 43 -2.55 -2.49 -24.23
C LYS A 43 -1.04 -2.23 -24.14
N GLY A 44 -0.53 -1.20 -24.81
CA GLY A 44 0.89 -0.87 -24.77
C GLY A 44 1.37 -0.35 -23.40
N ASP A 45 0.52 0.31 -22.61
CA ASP A 45 0.84 0.68 -21.22
C ASP A 45 0.83 -0.56 -20.32
N ALA A 46 -0.17 -1.42 -20.46
CA ALA A 46 -0.29 -2.64 -19.68
C ALA A 46 0.85 -3.62 -19.96
N ASP A 47 1.23 -3.82 -21.22
CA ASP A 47 2.35 -4.70 -21.63
C ASP A 47 3.69 -4.19 -21.06
N ARG A 48 3.91 -2.86 -21.03
CA ARG A 48 5.11 -2.26 -20.42
C ARG A 48 5.15 -2.46 -18.90
N ASN A 49 4.03 -2.27 -18.23
CA ASN A 49 3.91 -2.48 -16.79
C ASN A 49 4.06 -3.97 -16.40
N ALA A 50 3.49 -4.89 -17.18
CA ALA A 50 3.68 -6.32 -16.98
C ALA A 50 5.14 -6.74 -17.23
N ALA A 51 5.80 -6.19 -18.25
CA ALA A 51 7.23 -6.43 -18.48
C ALA A 51 8.09 -5.92 -17.31
N PHE A 52 7.81 -4.72 -16.80
CA PHE A 52 8.49 -4.18 -15.62
C PHE A 52 8.36 -5.11 -14.40
N LEU A 53 7.14 -5.57 -14.10
CA LEU A 53 6.90 -6.48 -12.98
C LEU A 53 7.62 -7.83 -13.15
N ARG A 54 7.62 -8.38 -14.36
CA ARG A 54 8.34 -9.62 -14.66
C ARG A 54 9.84 -9.44 -14.48
N ASP A 55 10.39 -8.37 -15.03
CA ASP A 55 11.84 -8.17 -15.14
C ASP A 55 12.47 -7.67 -13.82
N TYR A 56 11.70 -6.95 -12.98
CA TYR A 56 12.23 -6.31 -11.76
C TYR A 56 11.61 -6.80 -10.44
N ALA A 57 10.45 -7.46 -10.47
CA ALA A 57 9.75 -7.95 -9.28
C ALA A 57 9.43 -9.45 -9.33
N HIS A 58 9.95 -10.17 -10.34
CA HIS A 58 9.68 -11.59 -10.57
C HIS A 58 8.18 -11.92 -10.50
N CYS A 59 7.36 -11.04 -11.07
CA CYS A 59 5.90 -11.13 -11.07
C CYS A 59 5.34 -11.17 -12.48
N ASP A 60 4.88 -12.35 -12.88
CA ASP A 60 4.25 -12.56 -14.17
C ASP A 60 2.76 -12.21 -14.11
N MET A 61 2.41 -11.12 -14.79
CA MET A 61 1.05 -10.68 -15.04
C MET A 61 0.71 -10.99 -16.51
N SER A 62 0.68 -12.28 -16.86
CA SER A 62 0.37 -12.74 -18.21
C SER A 62 -1.10 -12.54 -18.58
N PRO A 63 -1.45 -12.38 -19.87
CA PRO A 63 -2.85 -12.29 -20.30
C PRO A 63 -3.67 -13.48 -19.80
N ARG A 64 -4.89 -13.20 -19.32
CA ARG A 64 -5.79 -14.20 -18.76
C ARG A 64 -6.57 -14.90 -19.88
N GLU A 65 -6.56 -16.23 -19.88
CA GLU A 65 -7.36 -17.03 -20.84
C GLU A 65 -8.86 -17.07 -20.49
N HIS A 66 -9.18 -16.94 -19.21
CA HIS A 66 -10.55 -16.99 -18.70
C HIS A 66 -11.18 -15.59 -18.65
N ALA A 67 -12.45 -15.51 -19.06
CA ALA A 67 -13.23 -14.28 -18.99
C ALA A 67 -13.61 -13.92 -17.55
N ASP A 68 -13.98 -12.65 -17.37
CA ASP A 68 -14.65 -12.16 -16.16
C ASP A 68 -15.91 -12.99 -15.88
N PHE A 69 -16.20 -13.19 -14.60
CA PHE A 69 -17.41 -13.90 -14.18
C PHE A 69 -18.10 -13.17 -13.03
N PRO A 70 -19.45 -13.23 -12.96
CA PRO A 70 -20.18 -12.60 -11.88
C PRO A 70 -19.91 -13.31 -10.55
N MET A 71 -19.63 -12.53 -9.52
CA MET A 71 -19.61 -13.00 -8.13
C MET A 71 -21.00 -12.85 -7.52
N ASP A 72 -21.45 -13.85 -6.78
CA ASP A 72 -22.67 -13.74 -5.97
C ASP A 72 -22.35 -12.93 -4.71
N GLU A 73 -23.14 -11.87 -4.45
CA GLU A 73 -23.01 -11.09 -3.22
C GLU A 73 -23.21 -11.96 -1.97
N ALA A 74 -23.97 -13.06 -2.05
CA ALA A 74 -24.19 -13.98 -0.95
C ALA A 74 -22.90 -14.72 -0.52
N ASP A 75 -21.95 -14.91 -1.44
CA ASP A 75 -20.67 -15.56 -1.14
C ASP A 75 -19.73 -14.63 -0.37
N ILE A 76 -19.92 -13.31 -0.48
CA ILE A 76 -19.03 -12.29 0.09
C ILE A 76 -19.56 -11.83 1.45
N GLN A 77 -18.67 -11.81 2.44
CA GLN A 77 -19.01 -11.50 3.82
C GLN A 77 -18.18 -10.31 4.34
N SER A 78 -18.71 -9.57 5.31
CA SER A 78 -18.01 -8.40 5.88
C SER A 78 -16.62 -8.78 6.40
N GLY A 79 -15.61 -7.98 6.10
CA GLY A 79 -14.22 -8.27 6.44
C GLY A 79 -13.46 -9.06 5.39
N ASP A 80 -14.11 -9.64 4.37
CA ASP A 80 -13.39 -10.13 3.18
C ASP A 80 -12.60 -9.00 2.53
N ALA A 81 -11.48 -9.33 1.92
CA ALA A 81 -10.65 -8.37 1.20
C ALA A 81 -10.70 -8.59 -0.31
N PHE A 82 -10.33 -7.53 -1.03
CA PHE A 82 -10.10 -7.57 -2.47
C PHE A 82 -8.66 -7.13 -2.74
N GLY A 83 -7.91 -7.94 -3.47
CA GLY A 83 -6.59 -7.62 -3.98
C GLY A 83 -6.71 -7.07 -5.39
N ILE A 84 -6.12 -5.91 -5.65
CA ILE A 84 -6.35 -5.14 -6.87
C ILE A 84 -5.03 -4.79 -7.53
N VAL A 85 -4.98 -4.89 -8.87
CA VAL A 85 -3.87 -4.42 -9.69
C VAL A 85 -4.42 -3.68 -10.92
N ARG A 86 -3.97 -2.44 -11.11
CA ARG A 86 -4.07 -1.70 -12.37
C ARG A 86 -2.69 -1.55 -12.99
N LEU A 87 -2.49 -1.98 -14.24
CA LEU A 87 -1.17 -1.94 -14.90
C LEU A 87 -0.84 -0.56 -15.48
N ASP A 88 -0.81 0.47 -14.63
CA ASP A 88 -0.70 1.88 -15.00
C ASP A 88 0.53 2.61 -14.46
N GLY A 89 1.46 1.88 -13.83
CA GLY A 89 2.68 2.41 -13.24
C GLY A 89 2.64 2.50 -11.72
N LEU A 90 1.52 2.95 -11.11
CA LEU A 90 1.49 3.15 -9.65
C LEU A 90 1.43 1.81 -8.91
N ASP A 91 0.45 0.98 -9.22
CA ASP A 91 0.32 -0.35 -8.61
C ASP A 91 1.57 -1.21 -8.90
N PRO A 92 2.10 -1.28 -10.15
CA PRO A 92 3.36 -1.93 -10.46
C PRO A 92 4.55 -1.42 -9.64
N LEU A 93 4.66 -0.10 -9.42
CA LEU A 93 5.72 0.46 -8.59
C LEU A 93 5.56 0.06 -7.12
N ILE A 94 4.34 0.05 -6.59
CA ILE A 94 4.05 -0.41 -5.22
C ILE A 94 4.41 -1.90 -5.07
N MET A 95 4.01 -2.73 -6.03
CA MET A 95 4.34 -4.16 -6.06
C MET A 95 5.85 -4.38 -6.04
N TRP A 96 6.58 -3.69 -6.92
CA TRP A 96 8.04 -3.75 -6.95
C TRP A 96 8.69 -3.21 -5.67
N GLY A 97 8.20 -2.09 -5.14
CA GLY A 97 8.78 -1.46 -3.96
C GLY A 97 8.61 -2.30 -2.69
N THR A 98 7.50 -3.04 -2.60
CA THR A 98 7.10 -3.73 -1.36
C THR A 98 7.25 -5.25 -1.43
N GLY A 99 7.46 -5.83 -2.61
CA GLY A 99 7.41 -7.28 -2.83
C GLY A 99 5.99 -7.84 -2.90
N SER A 100 4.99 -6.95 -2.92
CA SER A 100 3.58 -7.31 -3.03
C SER A 100 3.23 -7.86 -4.42
N ARG A 101 2.19 -8.68 -4.47
CA ARG A 101 1.55 -9.16 -5.70
C ARG A 101 0.27 -8.39 -6.07
N ILE A 102 -0.03 -7.36 -5.30
CA ILE A 102 -1.16 -6.44 -5.48
C ILE A 102 -0.72 -4.99 -5.21
N GLY A 103 -1.31 -4.02 -5.91
CA GLY A 103 -1.00 -2.60 -5.71
C GLY A 103 -2.00 -1.89 -4.80
N HIS A 104 -3.24 -2.36 -4.76
CA HIS A 104 -4.32 -1.77 -3.98
C HIS A 104 -5.15 -2.84 -3.26
N THR A 105 -5.80 -2.44 -2.16
CA THR A 105 -6.68 -3.31 -1.38
C THR A 105 -7.98 -2.62 -0.98
N ALA A 106 -9.07 -3.36 -0.97
CA ALA A 106 -10.35 -2.95 -0.42
C ALA A 106 -10.91 -4.04 0.51
N ALA A 107 -11.97 -3.72 1.25
CA ALA A 107 -12.69 -4.69 2.07
C ALA A 107 -14.19 -4.71 1.79
N ALA A 108 -14.83 -5.83 2.04
CA ALA A 108 -16.28 -5.97 2.06
C ALA A 108 -16.83 -5.51 3.42
N LEU A 109 -17.96 -4.79 3.43
CA LEU A 109 -18.68 -4.44 4.65
C LEU A 109 -20.17 -4.35 4.37
N ARG A 110 -20.98 -5.07 5.14
CA ARG A 110 -22.43 -4.97 5.08
C ARG A 110 -22.96 -3.87 5.99
N SER A 111 -23.91 -3.10 5.47
CA SER A 111 -24.71 -2.17 6.26
C SER A 111 -25.66 -2.92 7.21
N GLN A 112 -26.33 -2.18 8.10
CA GLN A 112 -27.25 -2.78 9.08
C GLN A 112 -28.46 -3.48 8.44
N ASP A 113 -28.87 -3.03 7.26
CA ASP A 113 -29.93 -3.62 6.42
C ASP A 113 -29.42 -4.76 5.51
N GLY A 114 -28.14 -5.13 5.62
CA GLY A 114 -27.54 -6.29 4.95
C GLY A 114 -27.01 -6.02 3.53
N GLN A 115 -27.14 -4.80 3.01
CA GLN A 115 -26.59 -4.44 1.70
C GLN A 115 -25.04 -4.51 1.73
N LEU A 116 -24.45 -5.12 0.71
CA LEU A 116 -23.00 -5.25 0.60
C LEU A 116 -22.37 -4.00 -0.04
N TYR A 117 -21.37 -3.46 0.64
CA TYR A 117 -20.51 -2.40 0.13
C TYR A 117 -19.07 -2.90 0.03
N VAL A 118 -18.35 -2.38 -0.96
CA VAL A 118 -16.90 -2.33 -0.93
C VAL A 118 -16.49 -1.03 -0.24
N VAL A 119 -15.68 -1.16 0.80
CA VAL A 119 -15.10 -0.04 1.56
C VAL A 119 -13.61 0.02 1.28
N GLU A 120 -13.10 1.23 1.05
CA GLU A 120 -11.68 1.43 0.70
C GLU A 120 -11.20 2.82 1.06
N SER A 121 -9.88 2.97 1.15
CA SER A 121 -9.20 4.27 1.13
C SER A 121 -8.59 4.44 -0.25
N GLN A 122 -9.10 5.39 -1.04
CA GLN A 122 -8.67 5.64 -2.42
C GLN A 122 -8.66 7.15 -2.70
N ASP A 123 -7.94 7.61 -3.71
CA ASP A 123 -7.99 9.01 -4.16
C ASP A 123 -8.91 9.17 -5.38
N HIS A 124 -9.38 10.41 -5.59
CA HIS A 124 -10.12 10.74 -6.80
C HIS A 124 -9.13 10.88 -7.96
N THR A 125 -9.31 10.09 -9.01
CA THR A 125 -8.39 10.06 -10.16
C THR A 125 -9.12 10.25 -11.49
N SER A 126 -8.38 10.18 -12.59
CA SER A 126 -8.94 10.19 -13.96
C SER A 126 -9.78 8.94 -14.28
N TYR A 127 -9.63 7.87 -13.49
CA TYR A 127 -10.28 6.57 -13.70
C TYR A 127 -11.15 6.14 -12.52
N TRP A 128 -11.04 6.82 -11.39
CA TRP A 128 -11.80 6.50 -10.19
C TRP A 128 -12.56 7.73 -9.68
N PRO A 129 -13.91 7.71 -9.68
CA PRO A 129 -14.71 8.92 -9.53
C PRO A 129 -14.93 9.36 -8.07
N VAL A 130 -14.57 8.53 -7.10
CA VAL A 130 -14.75 8.82 -5.67
C VAL A 130 -13.40 8.72 -4.98
N GLY A 131 -13.01 9.74 -4.23
CA GLY A 131 -11.81 9.68 -3.39
C GLY A 131 -12.18 9.74 -1.91
N ARG A 132 -11.16 9.61 -1.06
CA ARG A 132 -11.21 9.48 0.41
C ARG A 132 -11.51 8.04 0.84
N VAL A 133 -11.60 7.83 2.15
CA VAL A 133 -12.19 6.64 2.74
C VAL A 133 -13.67 6.65 2.42
N GLN A 134 -14.13 5.62 1.72
CA GLN A 134 -15.45 5.61 1.07
C GLN A 134 -16.06 4.21 1.09
N LYS A 135 -17.34 4.16 0.73
CA LYS A 135 -18.07 2.93 0.46
C LYS A 135 -18.83 3.02 -0.85
N THR A 136 -18.88 1.94 -1.59
CA THR A 136 -19.62 1.85 -2.86
C THR A 136 -20.40 0.53 -2.89
N PRO A 137 -21.70 0.52 -3.24
CA PRO A 137 -22.46 -0.72 -3.39
C PRO A 137 -21.71 -1.70 -4.29
N PHE A 138 -21.66 -3.00 -3.92
CA PHE A 138 -20.79 -3.97 -4.58
C PHE A 138 -20.92 -3.99 -6.11
N ASN A 139 -22.14 -4.09 -6.65
CA ASN A 139 -22.37 -4.12 -8.10
C ASN A 139 -21.90 -2.84 -8.81
N GLU A 140 -22.06 -1.68 -8.16
CA GLU A 140 -21.55 -0.42 -8.68
C GLU A 140 -20.02 -0.38 -8.62
N TRP A 141 -19.42 -0.88 -7.54
CA TRP A 141 -17.98 -0.97 -7.41
C TRP A 141 -17.37 -1.88 -8.48
N VAL A 142 -17.97 -3.04 -8.74
CA VAL A 142 -17.52 -3.96 -9.81
C VAL A 142 -17.61 -3.29 -11.18
N ARG A 143 -18.69 -2.53 -11.44
CA ARG A 143 -18.84 -1.75 -12.68
C ARG A 143 -17.73 -0.71 -12.82
N LEU A 144 -17.42 0.04 -11.76
CA LEU A 144 -16.35 1.03 -11.75
C LEU A 144 -14.97 0.38 -11.91
N ALA A 145 -14.71 -0.72 -11.22
CA ALA A 145 -13.47 -1.49 -11.32
C ALA A 145 -13.23 -2.00 -12.75
N SER A 146 -14.29 -2.48 -13.42
CA SER A 146 -14.22 -2.90 -14.82
C SER A 146 -13.87 -1.74 -15.75
N LEU A 147 -14.50 -0.57 -15.56
CA LEU A 147 -14.20 0.64 -16.33
C LEU A 147 -12.78 1.19 -16.09
N ALA A 148 -12.25 1.00 -14.89
CA ALA A 148 -10.89 1.39 -14.52
C ALA A 148 -9.81 0.40 -15.01
N ASP A 149 -10.19 -0.68 -15.69
CA ASP A 149 -9.31 -1.79 -16.09
C ASP A 149 -8.58 -2.44 -14.90
N TYR A 150 -9.27 -2.58 -13.75
CA TYR A 150 -8.73 -3.30 -12.59
C TYR A 150 -8.70 -4.82 -12.85
N ASN A 151 -7.65 -5.46 -12.32
CA ASN A 151 -7.60 -6.90 -12.09
C ASN A 151 -7.90 -7.13 -10.61
N VAL A 152 -8.90 -7.96 -10.31
CA VAL A 152 -9.43 -8.09 -8.93
C VAL A 152 -9.53 -9.55 -8.53
N ALA A 153 -8.93 -9.85 -7.39
CA ALA A 153 -9.08 -11.11 -6.69
C ALA A 153 -9.79 -10.94 -5.36
N TRP A 154 -10.78 -11.79 -5.10
CA TRP A 154 -11.44 -11.90 -3.81
C TRP A 154 -10.61 -12.78 -2.86
N MET A 155 -10.40 -12.29 -1.65
CA MET A 155 -9.65 -12.94 -0.58
C MET A 155 -10.54 -13.03 0.65
N PRO A 156 -11.21 -14.17 0.89
CA PRO A 156 -12.11 -14.30 2.03
C PRO A 156 -11.35 -14.38 3.35
N LEU A 157 -11.98 -14.00 4.45
CA LEU A 157 -11.45 -14.31 5.78
C LEU A 157 -11.35 -15.83 5.97
N SER A 158 -10.31 -16.28 6.68
CA SER A 158 -10.22 -17.65 7.15
C SER A 158 -11.37 -17.98 8.10
N ARG A 159 -11.74 -19.25 8.23
CA ARG A 159 -12.83 -19.65 9.16
C ARG A 159 -12.60 -19.15 10.59
N LYS A 160 -11.37 -19.28 11.09
CA LYS A 160 -10.98 -18.79 12.42
C LYS A 160 -11.17 -17.28 12.57
N ALA A 161 -10.81 -16.51 11.55
CA ALA A 161 -10.99 -15.06 11.55
C ALA A 161 -12.47 -14.67 11.41
N ARG A 162 -13.21 -15.37 10.55
CA ARG A 162 -14.66 -15.20 10.38
C ARG A 162 -15.41 -15.31 11.70
N ASP A 163 -15.11 -16.35 12.49
CA ASP A 163 -15.77 -16.61 13.77
C ASP A 163 -15.49 -15.51 14.81
N ARG A 164 -14.42 -14.74 14.64
CA ARG A 164 -14.02 -13.62 15.52
C ARG A 164 -14.49 -12.26 15.03
N PHE A 165 -14.86 -12.13 13.76
CA PHE A 165 -15.10 -10.83 13.14
C PHE A 165 -16.34 -10.15 13.73
N ASN A 166 -16.14 -9.05 14.45
CA ASN A 166 -17.22 -8.22 14.96
C ASN A 166 -17.65 -7.19 13.90
N GLU A 167 -18.70 -7.51 13.16
CA GLU A 167 -19.23 -6.65 12.10
C GLU A 167 -19.76 -5.30 12.60
N THR A 168 -20.33 -5.25 13.81
CA THR A 168 -20.80 -3.99 14.40
C THR A 168 -19.64 -3.06 14.71
N ALA A 169 -18.58 -3.57 15.34
CA ALA A 169 -17.39 -2.78 15.64
C ALA A 169 -16.70 -2.30 14.35
N ALA A 170 -16.65 -3.15 13.30
CA ALA A 170 -16.14 -2.76 11.99
C ALA A 170 -16.93 -1.59 11.38
N ARG A 171 -18.26 -1.62 11.44
CA ARG A 171 -19.12 -0.53 10.97
C ARG A 171 -18.92 0.76 11.75
N GLU A 172 -18.86 0.69 13.07
CA GLU A 172 -18.64 1.86 13.93
C GLU A 172 -17.28 2.51 13.66
N ALA A 173 -16.23 1.69 13.51
CA ALA A 173 -14.91 2.17 13.15
C ALA A 173 -14.90 2.83 11.77
N PHE A 174 -15.50 2.17 10.75
CA PHE A 174 -15.62 2.74 9.41
C PHE A 174 -16.37 4.07 9.41
N ALA A 175 -17.47 4.19 10.16
CA ALA A 175 -18.23 5.45 10.24
C ALA A 175 -17.40 6.61 10.82
N GLY A 176 -16.45 6.32 11.72
CA GLY A 176 -15.49 7.31 12.22
C GLY A 176 -14.39 7.68 11.22
N TRP A 177 -14.23 6.91 10.14
CA TRP A 177 -13.19 7.10 9.14
C TRP A 177 -13.71 7.56 7.78
N GLU A 178 -15.00 7.38 7.49
CA GLU A 178 -15.62 7.79 6.23
C GLU A 178 -15.34 9.28 5.94
N GLY A 179 -14.82 9.56 4.74
CA GLY A 179 -14.41 10.89 4.30
C GLY A 179 -12.96 11.31 4.62
N LEU A 180 -12.22 10.52 5.41
CA LEU A 180 -10.79 10.76 5.63
C LEU A 180 -10.01 10.72 4.31
N GLN A 181 -9.03 11.59 4.14
CA GLN A 181 -8.22 11.60 2.92
C GLN A 181 -7.40 10.31 2.78
N TYR A 182 -6.97 10.02 1.55
CA TYR A 182 -6.03 8.94 1.31
C TYR A 182 -4.75 9.11 2.13
N GLY A 183 -4.20 8.00 2.61
CA GLY A 183 -3.07 7.96 3.53
C GLY A 183 -1.70 8.29 2.91
N PHE A 184 -1.57 9.37 2.13
CA PHE A 184 -0.28 9.77 1.57
C PHE A 184 0.83 9.98 2.61
N TYR A 185 0.48 10.23 3.87
CA TYR A 185 1.44 10.45 4.95
C TYR A 185 2.21 9.18 5.36
N ASN A 186 1.65 7.98 5.21
CA ASN A 186 2.32 6.74 5.62
C ASN A 186 2.78 5.84 4.46
N VAL A 187 2.39 6.12 3.21
CA VAL A 187 2.81 5.32 2.03
C VAL A 187 4.33 5.14 1.91
N LEU A 188 5.10 6.23 2.11
CA LEU A 188 6.55 6.18 1.87
C LEU A 188 7.32 5.45 2.98
N TRP A 189 6.82 5.48 4.21
CA TRP A 189 7.59 5.10 5.38
C TRP A 189 7.52 3.60 5.68
N GLY A 190 6.42 2.93 5.33
CA GLY A 190 6.38 1.47 5.27
C GLY A 190 7.19 0.87 4.11
N TRP A 191 7.59 1.70 3.13
CA TRP A 191 8.53 1.26 2.08
C TRP A 191 9.99 1.47 2.51
N ILE A 192 10.31 2.61 3.13
CA ILE A 192 11.69 2.96 3.53
C ILE A 192 11.88 2.74 5.04
N ASP A 193 11.81 1.47 5.47
CA ASP A 193 11.79 1.10 6.90
C ASP A 193 13.14 0.67 7.53
N THR A 194 14.23 0.52 6.74
CA THR A 194 15.55 0.12 7.29
C THR A 194 16.69 1.07 6.90
N PRO A 195 17.78 1.13 7.70
CA PRO A 195 18.86 2.09 7.45
C PRO A 195 19.66 1.77 6.20
N THR A 196 19.64 0.53 5.71
CA THR A 196 20.48 0.07 4.59
C THR A 196 19.77 -0.88 3.64
N GLY A 197 18.72 -1.58 4.08
CA GLY A 197 17.80 -2.32 3.20
C GLY A 197 16.71 -1.39 2.67
N ASN A 198 15.88 -1.84 1.74
CA ASN A 198 14.80 -1.07 1.07
C ASN A 198 15.19 0.06 0.13
N PHE A 199 16.46 0.46 0.11
CA PHE A 199 16.95 1.30 -0.97
C PHE A 199 17.36 0.38 -2.12
N PRO A 200 16.75 0.50 -3.31
CA PRO A 200 17.19 -0.23 -4.48
C PRO A 200 18.67 0.07 -4.71
N TRP A 201 19.51 -0.96 -4.76
CA TRP A 201 20.91 -0.76 -5.11
C TRP A 201 21.01 -0.04 -6.47
N PRO A 202 21.87 0.98 -6.62
CA PRO A 202 22.95 1.44 -5.73
C PRO A 202 22.60 2.65 -4.85
N LEU A 203 21.32 2.92 -4.58
CA LEU A 203 20.91 4.09 -3.81
C LEU A 203 21.34 3.98 -2.34
N HIS A 204 21.92 5.05 -1.81
CA HIS A 204 22.33 5.16 -0.40
C HIS A 204 21.34 6.06 0.37
N PRO A 205 21.00 5.79 1.64
CA PRO A 205 20.05 6.59 2.42
C PRO A 205 20.38 8.08 2.49
N GLN A 206 21.67 8.43 2.52
CA GLN A 206 22.08 9.84 2.49
C GLN A 206 21.71 10.58 1.19
N LEU A 207 21.48 9.86 0.09
CA LEU A 207 20.92 10.43 -1.13
C LEU A 207 19.46 10.83 -0.91
N LEU A 208 18.68 10.04 -0.16
CA LEU A 208 17.31 10.39 0.20
C LEU A 208 17.28 11.70 1.00
N MET A 209 18.20 11.90 1.95
CA MET A 209 18.30 13.17 2.68
C MET A 209 18.47 14.38 1.75
N VAL A 210 19.35 14.26 0.74
CA VAL A 210 19.57 15.33 -0.24
C VAL A 210 18.34 15.51 -1.12
N ALA A 211 17.77 14.41 -1.63
CA ALA A 211 16.59 14.44 -2.48
C ALA A 211 15.39 15.08 -1.76
N LEU A 212 15.09 14.68 -0.53
CA LEU A 212 14.01 15.25 0.27
C LEU A 212 14.25 16.74 0.57
N GLY A 213 15.50 17.15 0.81
CA GLY A 213 15.85 18.55 1.00
C GLY A 213 15.66 19.44 -0.24
N ILE A 214 15.74 18.85 -1.44
CA ILE A 214 15.53 19.53 -2.73
C ILE A 214 14.06 19.47 -3.16
N LEU A 215 13.40 18.33 -2.97
CA LEU A 215 12.04 18.06 -3.44
C LEU A 215 10.98 18.65 -2.51
N GLU A 216 11.26 18.80 -1.21
CA GLU A 216 10.23 19.25 -0.26
C GLU A 216 9.58 20.59 -0.62
N PRO A 217 10.29 21.64 -1.06
CA PRO A 217 9.65 22.89 -1.47
C PRO A 217 8.66 22.73 -2.63
N LEU A 218 8.83 21.69 -3.47
CA LEU A 218 7.89 21.35 -4.54
C LEU A 218 6.71 20.56 -3.96
N LEU A 219 6.97 19.55 -3.12
CA LEU A 219 5.93 18.75 -2.46
C LEU A 219 5.02 19.63 -1.59
N ALA A 220 5.60 20.59 -0.87
CA ALA A 220 4.89 21.54 -0.02
C ALA A 220 3.98 22.51 -0.79
N LYS A 221 4.07 22.59 -2.14
CA LYS A 221 3.09 23.34 -2.95
C LYS A 221 1.79 22.57 -3.13
N THR A 222 1.86 21.24 -3.10
CA THR A 222 0.69 20.36 -3.28
C THR A 222 -0.05 20.10 -1.98
N ARG A 223 0.68 20.04 -0.85
CA ARG A 223 0.12 19.75 0.48
C ARG A 223 1.00 20.39 1.57
N LYS A 224 0.39 21.13 2.50
CA LYS A 224 1.08 21.69 3.68
C LYS A 224 0.46 21.16 4.98
N PRO A 225 1.27 20.60 5.91
CA PRO A 225 2.67 20.23 5.72
C PRO A 225 2.85 19.17 4.63
N SER A 226 4.06 19.09 4.05
CA SER A 226 4.36 18.01 3.11
C SER A 226 4.24 16.66 3.83
N PHE A 227 3.99 15.59 3.09
CA PHE A 227 3.87 14.27 3.71
C PHE A 227 5.14 13.84 4.44
N VAL A 228 6.29 14.31 3.96
CA VAL A 228 7.61 14.08 4.54
C VAL A 228 7.74 14.76 5.90
N ASN A 229 7.39 16.05 5.97
CA ASN A 229 7.54 16.82 7.20
C ASN A 229 6.55 16.36 8.27
N ALA A 230 5.31 16.05 7.87
CA ALA A 230 4.32 15.56 8.81
C ALA A 230 4.80 14.27 9.49
N ALA A 231 5.37 13.34 8.73
CA ALA A 231 5.92 12.09 9.23
C ALA A 231 7.17 12.27 10.12
N PHE A 232 8.07 13.19 9.76
CA PHE A 232 9.19 13.53 10.65
C PHE A 232 8.75 14.18 11.94
N GLY A 233 7.74 15.05 11.88
CA GLY A 233 7.24 15.68 13.09
C GLY A 233 6.57 14.70 14.03
N GLN A 234 5.82 13.69 13.54
CA GLN A 234 5.31 12.62 14.40
C GLN A 234 6.44 11.90 15.14
N ARG A 235 7.49 11.51 14.42
CA ARG A 235 8.66 10.82 14.96
C ARG A 235 9.45 11.64 15.98
N LEU A 236 9.44 12.96 15.81
CA LEU A 236 10.10 13.91 16.69
C LEU A 236 9.20 14.44 17.82
N GLY A 237 7.94 13.98 17.90
CA GLY A 237 6.98 14.41 18.91
C GLY A 237 6.53 15.87 18.79
N VAL A 238 6.51 16.40 17.56
CA VAL A 238 6.05 17.76 17.26
C VAL A 238 4.52 17.79 17.24
N SER A 239 3.89 18.81 17.83
CA SER A 239 2.42 18.90 17.86
C SER A 239 1.84 19.10 16.46
N VAL A 240 0.59 18.70 16.24
CA VAL A 240 -0.10 18.84 14.94
C VAL A 240 -0.12 20.30 14.47
N GLU A 241 -0.25 21.26 15.39
CA GLU A 241 -0.23 22.70 15.12
C GLU A 241 1.15 23.16 14.63
N GLU A 242 2.22 22.65 15.25
CA GLU A 242 3.60 22.96 14.89
C GLU A 242 4.03 22.32 13.56
N LEU A 243 3.43 21.18 13.18
CA LEU A 243 3.72 20.51 11.90
C LEU A 243 3.53 21.43 10.70
N GLY A 244 2.53 22.32 10.72
CA GLY A 244 2.21 23.20 9.59
C GLY A 244 3.35 24.16 9.19
N GLY A 245 4.28 24.45 10.10
CA GLY A 245 5.47 25.26 9.87
C GLY A 245 6.76 24.46 9.67
N LEU A 246 6.71 23.13 9.82
CA LEU A 246 7.90 22.28 9.74
C LEU A 246 8.38 22.16 8.30
N THR A 247 9.67 22.40 8.09
CA THR A 247 10.38 22.12 6.82
C THR A 247 11.28 20.90 7.01
N THR A 248 11.69 20.23 5.93
CA THR A 248 12.67 19.13 6.00
C THR A 248 13.94 19.53 6.76
N ARG A 249 14.45 20.75 6.50
CA ARG A 249 15.63 21.29 7.20
C ARG A 249 15.37 21.53 8.67
N GLY A 250 14.17 22.02 9.02
CA GLY A 250 13.73 22.19 10.40
C GLY A 250 13.66 20.85 11.14
N ALA A 251 13.08 19.83 10.51
CA ALA A 251 13.02 18.47 11.03
C ALA A 251 14.42 17.90 11.32
N TYR A 252 15.37 18.07 10.39
CA TYR A 252 16.75 17.64 10.61
C TYR A 252 17.44 18.39 11.75
N ALA A 253 17.17 19.70 11.89
CA ALA A 253 17.71 20.48 12.99
C ALA A 253 17.14 20.04 14.36
N LEU A 254 15.85 19.72 14.41
CA LEU A 254 15.17 19.18 15.59
C LEU A 254 15.70 17.79 15.96
N ALA A 255 15.79 16.88 14.99
CA ALA A 255 16.35 15.54 15.17
C ALA A 255 17.75 15.61 15.78
N ARG A 256 18.63 16.46 15.23
CA ARG A 256 19.97 16.68 15.78
C ARG A 256 19.94 17.21 17.21
N LYS A 257 19.07 18.18 17.51
CA LYS A 257 18.95 18.74 18.88
C LYS A 257 18.48 17.67 19.88
N ALA A 258 17.68 16.71 19.41
CA ALA A 258 17.22 15.55 20.17
C ALA A 258 18.22 14.37 20.18
N GLY A 259 19.39 14.49 19.53
CA GLY A 259 20.36 13.40 19.43
C GLY A 259 19.94 12.24 18.52
N VAL A 260 18.97 12.46 17.62
CA VAL A 260 18.44 11.47 16.67
C VAL A 260 19.17 11.62 15.34
N THR A 261 19.78 10.54 14.84
CA THR A 261 20.39 10.51 13.51
C THR A 261 19.33 10.46 12.42
N PHE A 262 19.69 10.82 11.19
CA PHE A 262 18.74 10.77 10.07
C PHE A 262 18.29 9.33 9.77
N GLU A 263 19.23 8.38 9.80
CA GLU A 263 18.96 6.97 9.63
C GLU A 263 17.99 6.48 10.70
N LYS A 264 18.21 6.86 11.97
CA LYS A 264 17.27 6.49 13.04
C LYS A 264 15.91 7.15 12.84
N LEU A 265 15.86 8.40 12.39
CA LEU A 265 14.61 9.11 12.14
C LEU A 265 13.78 8.40 11.07
N ILE A 266 14.33 8.11 9.90
CA ILE A 266 13.56 7.50 8.80
C ILE A 266 13.09 6.08 9.13
N THR A 267 13.77 5.35 10.03
CA THR A 267 13.42 3.99 10.45
C THR A 267 12.69 3.92 11.78
N MET A 268 12.13 5.04 12.27
CA MET A 268 11.16 4.96 13.37
C MET A 268 9.83 4.43 12.80
N PRO A 269 9.28 3.34 13.35
CA PRO A 269 8.03 2.76 12.85
C PRO A 269 6.88 3.74 12.92
N GLU A 270 6.02 3.72 11.90
CA GLU A 270 4.72 4.36 11.94
C GLU A 270 3.83 3.75 13.03
N ARG A 271 2.98 4.58 13.64
CA ARG A 271 2.09 4.14 14.71
C ARG A 271 0.62 4.31 14.31
N ASP A 272 -0.22 3.35 14.68
CA ASP A 272 -1.67 3.42 14.47
C ASP A 272 -2.31 4.59 15.23
N SER A 273 -1.68 5.01 16.33
CA SER A 273 -2.12 6.11 17.18
C SER A 273 -1.83 7.51 16.62
N TRP A 274 -1.00 7.62 15.57
CA TRP A 274 -0.66 8.94 15.02
C TRP A 274 -1.80 9.55 14.21
N ALA A 275 -1.98 10.85 14.39
CA ALA A 275 -2.98 11.65 13.69
C ALA A 275 -2.29 12.75 12.89
N TYR A 276 -2.51 12.75 11.58
CA TYR A 276 -1.89 13.66 10.63
C TYR A 276 -2.81 14.84 10.30
N PRO A 277 -2.25 16.05 10.05
CA PRO A 277 -3.03 17.25 9.76
C PRO A 277 -3.76 17.17 8.42
N ASN A 278 -4.86 17.92 8.31
CA ASN A 278 -5.69 18.01 7.11
C ASN A 278 -6.13 16.64 6.58
N GLN A 279 -6.54 15.74 7.46
CA GLN A 279 -6.99 14.40 7.09
C GLN A 279 -8.51 14.30 6.97
N THR A 280 -9.28 15.11 7.69
CA THR A 280 -10.73 15.12 7.55
C THR A 280 -11.17 16.03 6.39
N PRO A 281 -12.42 15.90 5.89
CA PRO A 281 -13.01 16.87 4.96
C PRO A 281 -13.05 18.30 5.51
N SER A 282 -13.17 18.45 6.84
CA SER A 282 -13.15 19.73 7.55
C SER A 282 -11.75 20.28 7.82
N GLY A 283 -10.68 19.59 7.40
CA GLY A 283 -9.28 20.01 7.62
C GLY A 283 -8.70 19.63 8.99
N GLY A 284 -9.43 18.86 9.80
CA GLY A 284 -8.96 18.36 11.08
C GLY A 284 -7.96 17.22 10.98
N PRO A 285 -7.27 16.88 12.08
CA PRO A 285 -6.36 15.75 12.13
C PRO A 285 -7.09 14.41 12.11
N GLY A 286 -6.43 13.37 11.63
CA GLY A 286 -6.97 12.02 11.55
C GLY A 286 -5.90 10.99 11.19
N PRO A 287 -6.18 9.69 11.33
CA PRO A 287 -5.22 8.66 10.94
C PRO A 287 -4.94 8.73 9.44
N ALA A 288 -3.70 8.49 9.04
CA ALA A 288 -3.37 8.26 7.64
C ALA A 288 -3.53 6.77 7.34
N MET A 289 -4.38 6.43 6.38
CA MET A 289 -4.62 5.05 6.01
C MET A 289 -4.50 4.92 4.49
N VAL A 290 -3.34 4.46 4.02
CA VAL A 290 -3.23 3.87 2.68
C VAL A 290 -4.10 2.62 2.63
N CYS A 291 -4.50 2.20 1.43
CA CYS A 291 -5.48 1.13 1.20
C CYS A 291 -5.28 -0.12 2.08
N ASN A 292 -4.05 -0.64 2.21
CA ASN A 292 -3.75 -1.83 3.00
C ASN A 292 -3.80 -1.57 4.51
N VAL A 293 -3.39 -0.38 4.94
CA VAL A 293 -3.48 0.08 6.34
C VAL A 293 -4.95 0.21 6.74
N PHE A 294 -5.79 0.74 5.84
CA PHE A 294 -7.24 0.82 6.07
C PHE A 294 -7.85 -0.57 6.31
N VAL A 295 -7.57 -1.54 5.43
CA VAL A 295 -8.08 -2.92 5.59
C VAL A 295 -7.58 -3.55 6.88
N CYS A 296 -6.28 -3.43 7.18
CA CYS A 296 -5.68 -3.94 8.40
C CYS A 296 -6.30 -3.32 9.67
N ARG A 297 -6.53 -2.00 9.67
CA ARG A 297 -7.16 -1.30 10.81
C ARG A 297 -8.63 -1.66 10.97
N LEU A 298 -9.36 -1.87 9.87
CA LEU A 298 -10.73 -2.36 9.90
C LEU A 298 -10.79 -3.74 10.58
N TRP A 299 -9.86 -4.64 10.25
CA TRP A 299 -9.72 -5.94 10.91
C TRP A 299 -9.35 -5.84 12.38
N LYS A 300 -8.42 -4.95 12.77
CA LYS A 300 -8.10 -4.68 14.18
C LYS A 300 -9.33 -4.18 14.94
N ALA A 301 -10.07 -3.23 14.36
CA ALA A 301 -11.30 -2.70 14.97
C ALA A 301 -12.39 -3.77 15.10
N ALA A 302 -12.45 -4.71 14.16
CA ALA A 302 -13.36 -5.86 14.22
C ALA A 302 -12.92 -6.96 15.21
N GLY A 303 -11.78 -6.81 15.90
CA GLY A 303 -11.32 -7.76 16.91
C GLY A 303 -10.59 -8.99 16.37
N LEU A 304 -10.13 -8.96 15.11
CA LEU A 304 -9.38 -10.09 14.52
C LEU A 304 -8.01 -10.30 15.18
N PHE A 305 -7.41 -9.22 15.67
CA PHE A 305 -6.07 -9.22 16.24
C PHE A 305 -6.06 -8.54 17.61
N ASP A 306 -5.21 -9.05 18.51
CA ASP A 306 -4.81 -8.30 19.70
C ASP A 306 -3.86 -7.16 19.29
N PRO A 307 -3.69 -6.09 20.09
CA PRO A 307 -2.78 -5.00 19.79
C PRO A 307 -1.32 -5.47 19.92
N LEU A 308 -0.83 -6.14 18.88
CA LEU A 308 0.51 -6.73 18.81
C LEU A 308 1.42 -5.97 17.84
N PHE A 309 0.87 -5.30 16.83
CA PHE A 309 1.62 -4.59 15.78
C PHE A 309 0.87 -3.33 15.33
N ASP A 310 1.56 -2.42 14.65
CA ASP A 310 0.98 -1.21 14.05
C ASP A 310 0.67 -1.45 12.57
N CYS A 311 -0.61 -1.40 12.21
CA CYS A 311 -1.01 -1.53 10.80
C CYS A 311 -0.40 -0.43 9.93
N SER A 312 -0.19 0.77 10.47
CA SER A 312 0.42 1.89 9.75
C SER A 312 1.82 1.61 9.19
N GLU A 313 2.52 0.59 9.69
CA GLU A 313 3.84 0.16 9.19
C GLU A 313 3.73 -0.82 8.01
N PHE A 314 2.55 -1.40 7.79
CA PHE A 314 2.40 -2.47 6.82
C PHE A 314 2.41 -1.96 5.38
N THR A 315 2.96 -2.78 4.51
CA THR A 315 2.77 -2.71 3.06
C THR A 315 1.61 -3.63 2.62
N PRO A 316 1.16 -3.57 1.35
CA PRO A 316 0.15 -4.52 0.87
C PRO A 316 0.57 -5.99 1.04
N LEU A 317 1.87 -6.30 0.86
CA LEU A 317 2.44 -7.64 1.09
C LEU A 317 2.09 -8.16 2.48
N ASP A 318 2.31 -7.33 3.49
CA ASP A 318 2.14 -7.71 4.89
C ASP A 318 0.67 -7.94 5.25
N THR A 319 -0.23 -7.12 4.71
CA THR A 319 -1.67 -7.22 4.96
C THR A 319 -2.26 -8.51 4.41
N TYR A 320 -2.02 -8.86 3.13
CA TYR A 320 -2.63 -10.07 2.57
C TYR A 320 -1.96 -11.36 3.04
N GLN A 321 -0.75 -11.28 3.60
CA GLN A 321 -0.04 -12.41 4.16
C GLN A 321 -0.63 -12.91 5.49
N LEU A 322 -1.37 -12.08 6.22
CA LEU A 322 -1.95 -12.45 7.51
C LEU A 322 -2.91 -13.64 7.39
N THR A 323 -2.78 -14.61 8.29
CA THR A 323 -3.70 -15.78 8.46
C THR A 323 -5.15 -15.39 8.79
N ALA A 324 -5.44 -14.10 8.90
CA ALA A 324 -6.81 -13.58 8.85
C ALA A 324 -7.51 -13.93 7.53
N LEU A 325 -6.76 -14.04 6.43
CA LEU A 325 -7.28 -14.48 5.13
C LEU A 325 -7.17 -16.00 4.98
N ALA A 326 -8.10 -16.56 4.22
CA ALA A 326 -8.05 -17.95 3.77
C ALA A 326 -6.82 -18.15 2.86
N GLY A 327 -6.03 -19.17 3.15
CA GLY A 327 -4.78 -19.43 2.45
C GLY A 327 -4.92 -20.48 1.34
N PRO A 328 -3.80 -20.90 0.71
CA PRO A 328 -3.80 -21.95 -0.31
C PRO A 328 -4.46 -23.26 0.13
N GLY A 329 -4.40 -23.60 1.42
CA GLY A 329 -5.04 -24.79 1.98
C GLY A 329 -6.58 -24.75 1.99
N ASP A 330 -7.18 -23.57 1.83
CA ASP A 330 -8.63 -23.36 1.84
C ASP A 330 -9.26 -23.33 0.44
N ALA A 331 -8.46 -23.48 -0.63
CA ALA A 331 -8.89 -23.38 -2.02
C ALA A 331 -10.10 -24.25 -2.39
N ALA A 332 -10.18 -25.45 -1.80
CA ALA A 332 -11.28 -26.39 -2.04
C ALA A 332 -12.64 -25.84 -1.57
N ALA A 333 -12.65 -24.93 -0.59
CA ALA A 333 -13.85 -24.33 -0.03
C ALA A 333 -14.37 -23.12 -0.84
N MET A 334 -13.66 -22.67 -1.88
CA MET A 334 -14.09 -21.55 -2.72
C MET A 334 -15.40 -21.88 -3.46
N PRO A 335 -16.23 -20.88 -3.81
CA PRO A 335 -17.42 -21.07 -4.61
C PRO A 335 -17.13 -21.74 -5.96
N PRO A 336 -18.09 -22.48 -6.55
CA PRO A 336 -17.91 -23.13 -7.86
C PRO A 336 -17.49 -22.17 -8.97
N ALA A 337 -18.01 -20.93 -8.98
CA ALA A 337 -17.66 -19.90 -9.96
C ALA A 337 -16.16 -19.58 -9.94
N CYS A 338 -15.58 -19.44 -8.74
CA CYS A 338 -14.14 -19.23 -8.57
C CYS A 338 -13.31 -20.41 -9.11
N ARG A 339 -13.71 -21.65 -8.84
CA ARG A 339 -12.96 -22.83 -9.33
C ARG A 339 -13.03 -23.00 -10.85
N ALA A 340 -14.14 -22.60 -11.48
CA ALA A 340 -14.32 -22.71 -12.92
C ALA A 340 -13.65 -21.56 -13.69
N GLY A 341 -13.62 -20.36 -13.11
CA GLY A 341 -13.07 -19.15 -13.75
C GLY A 341 -11.56 -18.94 -13.56
N ASN A 342 -10.89 -19.79 -12.78
CA ASN A 342 -9.44 -19.72 -12.55
C ASN A 342 -8.71 -20.93 -13.12
N PRO A 343 -7.40 -20.82 -13.39
CA PRO A 343 -6.59 -21.96 -13.78
C PRO A 343 -6.75 -23.14 -12.80
N PRO A 344 -6.77 -24.40 -13.29
CA PRO A 344 -6.91 -25.57 -12.43
C PRO A 344 -5.87 -25.57 -11.29
N GLY A 345 -6.34 -25.69 -10.05
CA GLY A 345 -5.48 -25.70 -8.86
C GLY A 345 -5.12 -24.32 -8.29
N SER A 346 -5.57 -23.22 -8.92
CA SER A 346 -5.39 -21.88 -8.35
C SER A 346 -6.21 -21.74 -7.04
N PRO A 347 -5.57 -21.34 -5.92
CA PRO A 347 -6.29 -21.02 -4.69
C PRO A 347 -6.97 -19.64 -4.74
N LEU A 348 -6.70 -18.83 -5.76
CA LEU A 348 -7.15 -17.46 -5.89
C LEU A 348 -8.50 -17.39 -6.59
N CYS A 349 -9.45 -16.59 -6.08
CA CYS A 349 -10.66 -16.25 -6.80
C CYS A 349 -10.51 -14.91 -7.53
N GLN A 350 -9.85 -14.90 -8.69
CA GLN A 350 -9.81 -13.72 -9.56
C GLN A 350 -11.09 -13.66 -10.41
N PHE A 351 -11.94 -12.66 -10.22
CA PHE A 351 -13.23 -12.58 -10.93
C PHE A 351 -13.29 -11.47 -11.97
N LEU A 352 -12.34 -10.52 -11.94
CA LEU A 352 -12.25 -9.40 -12.87
C LEU A 352 -10.81 -9.23 -13.38
N GLY A 353 -10.66 -8.86 -14.64
CA GLY A 353 -9.42 -8.35 -15.22
C GLY A 353 -8.85 -9.17 -16.36
N LYS A 354 -8.03 -8.51 -17.18
CA LYS A 354 -7.43 -9.03 -18.42
C LYS A 354 -6.15 -9.83 -18.19
N TYR A 355 -5.55 -9.73 -17.00
CA TYR A 355 -4.25 -10.33 -16.68
C TYR A 355 -4.35 -11.22 -15.46
N SER A 356 -3.72 -12.38 -15.52
CA SER A 356 -3.70 -13.34 -14.43
C SER A 356 -2.92 -12.81 -13.24
N MET A 357 -3.52 -12.91 -12.06
CA MET A 357 -2.91 -12.57 -10.78
C MET A 357 -2.43 -13.84 -10.08
N SER A 358 -1.33 -13.74 -9.34
CA SER A 358 -0.81 -14.81 -8.49
C SER A 358 -0.43 -14.25 -7.13
N ILE A 359 -1.07 -14.73 -6.07
CA ILE A 359 -0.86 -14.28 -4.68
C ILE A 359 -0.51 -15.49 -3.80
N PRO A 360 0.66 -16.12 -4.00
CA PRO A 360 0.97 -17.43 -3.42
C PRO A 360 1.09 -17.40 -1.88
N THR A 361 1.37 -16.25 -1.28
CA THR A 361 1.57 -16.11 0.17
C THR A 361 0.34 -15.59 0.91
N VAL A 362 -0.85 -15.55 0.28
CA VAL A 362 -2.08 -15.12 0.97
C VAL A 362 -2.37 -16.02 2.18
N GLY A 363 -2.64 -15.42 3.33
CA GLY A 363 -3.02 -16.18 4.53
C GLY A 363 -1.94 -17.12 5.09
N THR A 364 -0.65 -16.82 4.89
CA THR A 364 0.46 -17.72 5.27
C THR A 364 1.22 -17.32 6.54
N VAL A 365 0.94 -16.15 7.11
CA VAL A 365 1.72 -15.55 8.20
C VAL A 365 0.86 -15.29 9.42
N GLU A 366 1.17 -15.96 10.52
CA GLU A 366 0.53 -15.66 11.81
C GLU A 366 1.00 -14.28 12.32
N PRO A 367 0.09 -13.43 12.81
CA PRO A 367 0.47 -12.14 13.39
C PRO A 367 1.34 -12.31 14.64
N PHE A 368 2.33 -11.44 14.82
CA PHE A 368 3.21 -11.42 16.00
C PHE A 368 3.52 -9.98 16.45
N ALA A 369 4.13 -9.85 17.63
CA ALA A 369 4.41 -8.56 18.24
C ALA A 369 5.51 -7.79 17.48
N GLY A 370 5.27 -6.51 17.18
CA GLY A 370 6.22 -5.66 16.44
C GLY A 370 6.44 -6.09 14.99
N MET A 371 5.48 -6.81 14.40
CA MET A 371 5.56 -7.32 13.03
C MET A 371 5.90 -6.20 12.03
N ARG A 372 6.95 -6.44 11.24
CA ARG A 372 7.47 -5.57 10.16
C ARG A 372 8.11 -4.23 10.58
N GLU A 373 8.31 -3.95 11.87
CA GLU A 373 8.99 -2.71 12.33
C GLU A 373 10.50 -2.61 11.96
N GLY A 374 11.07 -3.60 11.29
CA GLY A 374 12.49 -3.61 10.90
C GLY A 374 12.83 -4.63 9.81
N CYS A 375 11.89 -4.87 8.90
CA CYS A 375 11.96 -5.97 7.94
C CYS A 375 11.94 -5.48 6.51
N PRO A 376 13.09 -5.50 5.82
CA PRO A 376 13.18 -4.86 4.53
C PRO A 376 12.47 -5.63 3.40
N SER A 377 11.79 -4.92 2.51
CA SER A 377 11.41 -5.31 1.15
C SER A 377 12.50 -4.99 0.13
N THR A 378 13.53 -5.81 0.05
CA THR A 378 14.59 -5.62 -0.96
C THR A 378 14.30 -6.42 -2.24
N PRO A 379 14.06 -5.78 -3.40
CA PRO A 379 13.90 -6.48 -4.68
C PRO A 379 15.22 -7.15 -5.14
N PRO A 380 15.16 -8.12 -6.07
CA PRO A 380 13.96 -8.64 -6.73
C PRO A 380 13.31 -9.83 -6.02
N ASP A 381 14.01 -10.47 -5.08
CA ASP A 381 13.57 -11.74 -4.48
C ASP A 381 12.88 -11.56 -3.12
N TYR A 382 13.07 -10.41 -2.47
CA TYR A 382 12.44 -10.06 -1.19
C TYR A 382 12.70 -11.09 -0.08
N GLU A 383 13.82 -11.83 -0.17
CA GLU A 383 14.18 -12.91 0.76
C GLU A 383 14.26 -12.41 2.22
N ASP A 384 14.63 -11.15 2.44
CA ASP A 384 14.74 -10.58 3.78
C ASP A 384 13.39 -10.46 4.51
N ARG A 385 12.26 -10.47 3.78
CA ARG A 385 10.91 -10.56 4.37
C ARG A 385 10.63 -11.96 4.92
N VAL A 386 11.38 -12.99 4.48
CA VAL A 386 11.21 -14.42 4.81
C VAL A 386 12.51 -14.99 5.37
N LYS A 387 12.82 -14.76 6.65
CA LYS A 387 14.04 -15.34 7.25
C LYS A 387 13.89 -16.85 7.44
N ALA A 388 15.02 -17.57 7.35
CA ALA A 388 15.12 -19.04 7.39
C ALA A 388 14.57 -19.73 8.67
N ALA A 389 14.06 -18.98 9.66
CA ALA A 389 13.47 -19.49 10.89
C ALA A 389 12.05 -18.95 11.18
N GLY A 390 11.41 -18.33 10.18
CA GLY A 390 10.16 -17.59 10.36
C GLY A 390 10.31 -16.17 9.82
N TRP A 391 9.18 -15.60 9.42
CA TRP A 391 9.06 -14.23 8.91
C TRP A 391 9.80 -13.25 9.81
N CYS A 392 10.48 -12.29 9.17
CA CYS A 392 10.88 -11.07 9.87
C CYS A 392 9.58 -10.30 10.22
#